data_AF-A0AAN6N9S5-F1
#
_entry.id   AF-A0AAN6N9S5-F1
#
_cell.length_a   1.000
_cell.length_b   1.000
_cell.length_c   1.000
_cell.angle_alpha   90.00
_cell.angle_beta   90.00
_cell.angle_gamma   90.00
#
_symmetry.space_group_name_H-M   'P 1'
#
loop_
_entity.id
_entity.type
_entity.pdbx_description
1 polymer ?
#
loop_
_entity_poly.entity_id
_entity_poly.type
_entity_poly.pdbx_seq_one_letter_code
_entity_poly.pdbx_strand_id
1 'polypeptide(L)'
;MDEKRAMNLPMPNMAHHHHHPIPHSCRSSRQRSRFFVVLIILGLGLYAYSHIQPLSRIATDHHYRWQQQQQQQSSAMSPFSRPSEQQPFTSQNALVPLEAHIMSKCPDAKDCLRELVLPAMQRVHDKVNFTLSFLGTPTDADDGVACKHGPEECLGNIIELCAQRLYPDPKTFLGFTMCLTKEYKLIPQRSLVEDCALEHAIDFSELNKCATKDDGAFGIGMLRESVRRTSEVRHAQH
;
A
#
# COMPACT_ATOMS: atom_id res chain seq x y z
N MET A 1 -69.75 -15.11 14.63
CA MET A 1 -70.09 -16.39 13.98
C MET A 1 -69.06 -16.63 12.92
N ASP A 2 -68.16 -17.61 12.91
CA ASP A 2 -67.70 -18.73 13.74
C ASP A 2 -66.61 -19.36 12.82
N GLU A 3 -65.67 -20.21 13.18
CA GLU A 3 -64.98 -20.63 14.38
C GLU A 3 -63.96 -21.69 13.85
N LYS A 4 -62.71 -21.65 14.34
CA LYS A 4 -61.70 -22.73 14.46
C LYS A 4 -61.39 -23.67 13.27
N ARG A 5 -60.08 -23.80 12.99
CA ARG A 5 -59.37 -25.08 13.23
C ARG A 5 -57.85 -24.89 13.40
N ALA A 6 -57.37 -25.14 14.62
CA ALA A 6 -55.97 -25.33 14.94
C ALA A 6 -55.62 -26.83 14.86
N MET A 7 -54.39 -27.15 14.46
CA MET A 7 -53.82 -28.50 14.49
C MET A 7 -52.47 -28.47 15.22
N ASN A 8 -52.39 -29.29 16.27
CA ASN A 8 -51.26 -29.50 17.17
C ASN A 8 -50.12 -30.30 16.51
N LEU A 9 -48.87 -29.98 16.87
CA LEU A 9 -47.71 -30.85 16.68
C LEU A 9 -46.95 -31.01 18.02
N PRO A 10 -46.51 -32.22 18.41
CA PRO A 10 -45.83 -32.47 19.68
C PRO A 10 -44.30 -32.32 19.60
N MET A 11 -43.70 -31.87 20.72
CA MET A 11 -42.25 -31.77 20.97
C MET A 11 -41.70 -33.09 21.59
N PRO A 12 -40.47 -33.53 21.28
CA PRO A 12 -39.79 -34.58 22.03
C PRO A 12 -38.59 -34.12 22.88
N ASN A 13 -38.68 -34.52 24.15
CA ASN A 13 -37.73 -34.81 25.24
C ASN A 13 -36.25 -34.37 25.30
N MET A 14 -35.89 -33.96 26.51
CA MET A 14 -34.55 -33.75 27.08
C MET A 14 -33.79 -35.06 27.33
N ALA A 15 -32.46 -35.03 27.14
CA ALA A 15 -31.54 -36.10 27.51
C ALA A 15 -30.56 -35.62 28.61
N HIS A 16 -30.47 -36.40 29.69
CA HIS A 16 -29.45 -36.31 30.74
C HIS A 16 -28.33 -37.32 30.46
N HIS A 17 -27.06 -36.91 30.60
CA HIS A 17 -25.94 -37.84 30.69
C HIS A 17 -24.98 -37.50 31.84
N HIS A 18 -24.60 -38.56 32.54
CA HIS A 18 -23.84 -38.61 33.79
C HIS A 18 -22.31 -38.52 33.58
N HIS A 19 -21.63 -37.93 34.56
CA HIS A 19 -20.17 -37.94 34.70
C HIS A 19 -19.65 -39.26 35.29
N HIS A 20 -18.57 -39.81 34.73
CA HIS A 20 -17.76 -40.88 35.34
C HIS A 20 -16.34 -40.39 35.66
N PRO A 21 -15.78 -40.73 36.84
CA PRO A 21 -14.40 -40.41 37.20
C PRO A 21 -13.38 -41.47 36.74
N ILE A 22 -12.15 -40.98 36.55
CA ILE A 22 -10.95 -41.66 36.06
C ILE A 22 -10.29 -42.52 37.14
N PRO A 23 -9.73 -43.71 36.82
CA PRO A 23 -8.73 -44.35 37.68
C PRO A 23 -7.29 -44.11 37.20
N HIS A 24 -6.43 -43.80 38.17
CA HIS A 24 -4.98 -43.65 38.05
C HIS A 24 -4.27 -45.00 38.19
N SER A 25 -3.27 -45.29 37.35
CA SER A 25 -1.95 -45.82 37.75
C SER A 25 -1.10 -46.31 36.56
N CYS A 26 0.04 -45.65 36.33
CA CYS A 26 1.31 -46.32 35.98
C CYS A 26 2.46 -45.30 36.15
N ARG A 27 3.09 -45.30 37.33
CA ARG A 27 4.16 -44.38 37.75
C ARG A 27 5.45 -45.16 37.93
N SER A 28 6.17 -45.47 36.83
CA SER A 28 7.59 -45.85 36.93
C SER A 28 8.43 -45.65 35.65
N SER A 29 7.85 -45.46 34.47
CA SER A 29 8.60 -45.23 33.21
C SER A 29 8.86 -43.74 32.86
N ARG A 30 8.20 -42.82 33.58
CA ARG A 30 8.10 -41.40 33.18
C ARG A 30 9.34 -40.55 33.49
N GLN A 31 10.28 -41.04 34.29
CA GLN A 31 11.43 -40.24 34.72
C GLN A 31 12.61 -40.32 33.74
N ARG A 32 12.88 -41.50 33.15
CA ARG A 32 13.93 -41.67 32.12
C ARG A 32 13.61 -40.92 30.82
N SER A 33 12.35 -40.94 30.38
CA SER A 33 11.93 -40.26 29.14
C SER A 33 12.05 -38.72 29.21
N ARG A 34 11.83 -38.11 30.39
CA ARG A 34 11.93 -36.64 30.54
C ARG A 34 13.36 -36.13 30.37
N PHE A 35 14.37 -36.89 30.82
CA PHE A 35 15.77 -36.51 30.63
C PHE A 35 16.20 -36.54 29.16
N PHE A 36 15.78 -37.57 28.41
CA PHE A 36 16.08 -37.64 26.97
C PHE A 36 15.40 -36.53 26.17
N VAL A 37 14.15 -36.17 26.49
CA VAL A 37 13.44 -35.08 25.81
C VAL A 37 14.11 -33.72 26.08
N VAL A 38 14.56 -33.47 27.31
CA VAL A 38 15.28 -32.21 27.64
C VAL A 38 16.61 -32.12 26.90
N LEU A 39 17.37 -33.21 26.80
CA LEU A 39 18.65 -33.23 26.07
C LEU A 39 18.45 -33.00 24.56
N ILE A 40 17.39 -33.55 23.97
CA ILE A 40 17.07 -33.32 22.55
C ILE A 40 16.68 -31.86 22.30
N ILE A 41 15.86 -31.25 23.17
CA ILE A 41 15.47 -29.84 23.02
C ILE A 41 16.69 -28.91 23.16
N LEU A 42 17.56 -29.16 24.15
CA LEU A 42 18.79 -28.39 24.33
C LEU A 42 19.75 -28.56 23.14
N GLY A 43 19.88 -29.77 22.61
CA GLY A 43 20.69 -30.05 21.43
C GLY A 43 20.18 -29.34 20.17
N LEU A 44 18.86 -29.40 19.91
CA LEU A 44 18.24 -28.70 18.79
C LEU A 44 18.35 -27.17 18.93
N GLY A 45 18.21 -26.64 20.15
CA GLY A 45 18.38 -25.21 20.43
C GLY A 45 19.82 -24.72 20.19
N LEU A 46 20.82 -25.48 20.65
CA LEU A 46 22.23 -25.15 20.42
C LEU A 46 22.61 -25.28 18.94
N TYR A 47 22.11 -26.31 18.25
CA TYR A 47 22.32 -26.47 16.81
C TYR A 47 21.69 -25.33 16.00
N ALA A 48 20.45 -24.93 16.35
CA ALA A 48 19.80 -23.78 15.73
C ALA A 48 20.58 -22.48 16.00
N TYR A 49 21.09 -22.29 17.22
CA TYR A 49 21.93 -21.13 17.55
C TYR A 49 23.27 -21.11 16.78
N SER A 50 23.88 -22.28 16.53
CA SER A 50 25.16 -22.35 15.81
C SER A 50 25.01 -22.32 14.29
N HIS A 51 23.87 -22.74 13.73
CA HIS A 51 23.65 -22.82 12.27
C HIS A 51 22.71 -21.75 11.69
N ILE A 52 21.93 -21.06 12.52
CA ILE A 52 21.16 -19.89 12.09
C ILE A 52 22.01 -18.65 12.38
N GLN A 53 22.60 -18.08 11.33
CA GLN A 53 23.43 -16.89 11.47
C GLN A 53 22.61 -15.72 12.04
N PRO A 54 23.15 -14.96 13.00
CA PRO A 54 22.45 -13.79 13.51
C PRO A 54 22.35 -12.74 12.39
N LEU A 55 21.12 -12.31 12.10
CA LEU A 55 20.76 -11.25 11.13
C LEU A 55 21.53 -9.93 11.33
N SER A 56 22.23 -9.77 12.45
CA SER A 56 23.09 -8.61 12.72
C SER A 56 24.35 -8.53 11.86
N ARG A 57 24.79 -9.61 11.18
CA ARG A 57 25.97 -9.56 10.29
C ARG A 57 25.68 -9.08 8.86
N ILE A 58 24.42 -9.14 8.39
CA ILE A 58 24.06 -8.70 7.03
C ILE A 58 23.88 -7.17 6.97
N ALA A 59 23.47 -6.54 8.08
CA ALA A 59 23.22 -5.10 8.14
C ALA A 59 24.50 -4.24 8.03
N THR A 60 25.65 -4.75 8.46
CA THR A 60 26.91 -3.99 8.47
C THR A 60 27.60 -3.97 7.10
N ASP A 61 27.50 -5.03 6.30
CA ASP A 61 28.15 -5.11 4.98
C ASP A 61 27.44 -4.27 3.91
N HIS A 62 26.11 -4.16 3.97
CA HIS A 62 25.38 -3.31 3.02
C HIS A 62 25.63 -1.82 3.25
N HIS A 63 25.75 -1.38 4.51
CA HIS A 63 25.97 0.03 4.84
C HIS A 63 27.36 0.52 4.37
N TYR A 64 28.40 -0.31 4.54
CA TYR A 64 29.76 0.04 4.11
C TYR A 64 29.91 0.16 2.58
N ARG A 65 29.18 -0.68 1.83
CA ARG A 65 29.22 -0.69 0.35
C ARG A 65 28.55 0.55 -0.27
N TRP A 66 27.44 1.03 0.30
CA TRP A 66 26.78 2.26 -0.15
C TRP A 66 27.63 3.51 0.10
N GLN A 67 28.35 3.57 1.22
CA GLN A 67 29.18 4.73 1.56
C GLN A 67 30.42 4.86 0.64
N GLN A 68 31.05 3.74 0.25
CA GLN A 68 32.16 3.78 -0.71
C GLN A 68 31.73 4.22 -2.12
N GLN A 69 30.53 3.84 -2.57
CA GLN A 69 30.04 4.20 -3.90
C GLN A 69 29.75 5.70 -4.04
N GLN A 70 29.31 6.37 -2.97
CA GLN A 70 29.14 7.84 -2.98
C GLN A 70 30.47 8.59 -3.02
N GLN A 71 31.55 8.04 -2.45
CA GLN A 71 32.83 8.74 -2.38
C GLN A 71 33.64 8.69 -3.68
N GLN A 72 33.34 7.75 -4.59
CA GLN A 72 33.97 7.70 -5.92
C GLN A 72 33.33 8.63 -6.96
N GLN A 73 32.08 9.06 -6.79
CA GLN A 73 31.44 10.00 -7.72
C GLN A 73 31.85 11.47 -7.52
N SER A 74 32.45 11.83 -6.38
CA SER A 74 32.85 13.21 -6.10
C SER A 74 34.26 13.58 -6.61
N SER A 75 35.04 12.63 -7.14
CA SER A 75 36.47 12.87 -7.46
C SER A 75 36.77 13.19 -8.93
N ALA A 76 35.77 13.41 -9.78
CA ALA A 76 35.97 13.89 -11.15
C ALA A 76 35.67 15.40 -11.26
N MET A 77 36.35 16.23 -10.48
CA MET A 77 36.40 17.68 -10.69
C MET A 77 37.78 18.07 -11.24
N SER A 78 37.78 18.44 -12.51
CA SER A 78 38.93 18.99 -13.24
C SER A 78 39.34 20.36 -12.66
N PRO A 79 40.64 20.69 -12.53
CA PRO A 79 41.09 21.91 -11.88
C PRO A 79 41.21 23.05 -12.90
N PHE A 80 40.09 23.54 -13.45
CA PHE A 80 40.10 24.83 -14.17
C PHE A 80 38.69 25.40 -14.27
N SER A 81 38.32 26.29 -13.35
CA SER A 81 37.29 27.31 -13.59
C SER A 81 37.45 28.47 -12.60
N ARG A 82 37.52 29.66 -13.19
CA ARG A 82 37.63 31.00 -12.59
C ARG A 82 36.63 31.22 -11.44
N PRO A 83 36.91 32.11 -10.47
CA PRO A 83 35.91 32.51 -9.49
C PRO A 83 34.83 33.33 -10.20
N SER A 84 33.72 32.68 -10.56
CA SER A 84 32.50 33.36 -10.95
C SER A 84 31.86 33.91 -9.67
N GLU A 85 31.67 35.22 -9.68
CA GLU A 85 30.88 36.00 -8.75
C GLU A 85 29.66 35.21 -8.26
N GLN A 86 29.61 34.94 -6.96
CA GLN A 86 28.47 34.31 -6.30
C GLN A 86 27.30 35.30 -6.36
N GLN A 87 26.48 35.16 -7.40
CA GLN A 87 25.13 35.71 -7.37
C GLN A 87 24.45 35.21 -6.09
N PRO A 88 23.83 36.10 -5.30
CA PRO A 88 23.15 35.68 -4.09
C PRO A 88 22.04 34.72 -4.51
N PHE A 89 22.20 33.44 -4.17
CA PHE A 89 21.09 32.50 -4.18
C PHE A 89 20.08 33.04 -3.18
N THR A 90 19.13 33.85 -3.66
CA THR A 90 17.88 34.04 -2.96
C THR A 90 17.19 32.69 -3.03
N SER A 91 17.54 31.81 -2.09
CA SER A 91 16.83 30.58 -1.80
C SER A 91 15.45 31.00 -1.30
N GLN A 92 14.58 31.39 -2.22
CA GLN A 92 13.16 31.24 -2.02
C GLN A 92 12.96 29.79 -1.60
N ASN A 93 12.20 29.54 -0.53
CA ASN A 93 11.84 28.20 -0.06
C ASN A 93 11.00 27.47 -1.13
N ALA A 94 11.61 27.16 -2.27
CA ALA A 94 10.98 26.47 -3.37
C ALA A 94 10.84 25.00 -2.98
N LEU A 95 9.61 24.50 -3.06
CA LEU A 95 9.32 23.09 -2.81
C LEU A 95 10.02 22.23 -3.85
N VAL A 96 10.58 21.10 -3.42
CA VAL A 96 11.20 20.13 -4.33
C VAL A 96 10.11 19.35 -5.06
N PRO A 97 10.12 19.27 -6.40
CA PRO A 97 9.18 18.40 -7.12
C PRO A 97 9.39 16.94 -6.74
N LEU A 98 8.33 16.26 -6.31
CA LEU A 98 8.36 14.82 -6.02
C LEU A 98 7.14 14.17 -6.67
N GLU A 99 7.35 13.20 -7.55
CA GLU A 99 6.26 12.53 -8.26
C GLU A 99 6.37 11.02 -8.11
N ALA A 100 5.24 10.37 -7.81
CA ALA A 100 5.12 8.92 -7.79
C ALA A 100 4.13 8.49 -8.88
N HIS A 101 4.44 7.40 -9.59
CA HIS A 101 3.61 6.86 -10.66
C HIS A 101 3.08 5.48 -10.26
N ILE A 102 1.76 5.31 -10.15
CA ILE A 102 1.12 4.07 -9.69
C ILE A 102 -0.02 3.60 -10.62
N MET A 103 -0.64 2.48 -10.28
CA MET A 103 -1.91 1.99 -10.85
C MET A 103 -2.82 1.62 -9.67
N SER A 104 -4.06 2.12 -9.65
CA SER A 104 -4.99 1.91 -8.52
C SER A 104 -5.22 0.44 -8.19
N LYS A 105 -5.29 -0.44 -9.21
CA LYS A 105 -5.51 -1.89 -9.05
C LYS A 105 -4.23 -2.73 -8.92
N CYS A 106 -3.05 -2.12 -8.80
CA CYS A 106 -1.79 -2.88 -8.75
C CYS A 106 -1.42 -3.29 -7.31
N PRO A 107 -1.13 -4.58 -7.06
CA PRO A 107 -0.69 -5.03 -5.74
C PRO A 107 0.62 -4.37 -5.29
N ASP A 108 1.53 -4.06 -6.21
CA ASP A 108 2.80 -3.42 -5.89
C ASP A 108 2.60 -1.95 -5.48
N ALA A 109 1.56 -1.29 -5.98
CA ALA A 109 1.21 0.07 -5.55
C ALA A 109 0.85 0.11 -4.06
N LYS A 110 0.21 -0.95 -3.53
CA LYS A 110 -0.09 -1.08 -2.11
C LYS A 110 1.19 -1.05 -1.26
N ASP A 111 2.19 -1.84 -1.66
CA ASP A 111 3.44 -1.92 -0.92
C ASP A 111 4.27 -0.64 -1.11
N CYS A 112 4.28 -0.06 -2.32
CA CYS A 112 4.90 1.25 -2.60
C CYS A 112 4.32 2.36 -1.72
N LEU A 113 3.00 2.48 -1.64
CA LEU A 113 2.34 3.50 -0.82
C LEU A 113 2.62 3.29 0.67
N ARG A 114 2.46 2.05 1.16
CA ARG A 114 2.62 1.72 2.58
C ARG A 114 4.06 1.87 3.07
N GLU A 115 5.03 1.35 2.33
CA GLU A 115 6.42 1.24 2.79
C GLU A 115 7.27 2.46 2.39
N LEU A 116 6.92 3.15 1.30
CA LEU A 116 7.78 4.20 0.72
C LEU A 116 7.10 5.57 0.73
N VAL A 117 5.99 5.74 0.01
CA VAL A 117 5.41 7.07 -0.25
C VAL A 117 4.85 7.69 1.04
N LEU A 118 3.99 6.97 1.77
CA LEU A 118 3.37 7.53 2.98
C LEU A 118 4.40 7.84 4.07
N PRO A 119 5.35 6.95 4.43
CA PRO A 119 6.37 7.26 5.43
C PRO A 119 7.32 8.41 5.02
N ALA A 120 7.55 8.60 3.71
CA ALA A 120 8.28 9.76 3.21
C ALA A 120 7.44 11.04 3.39
N MET A 121 6.22 11.05 2.87
CA MET A 121 5.34 12.23 2.89
C MET A 121 5.00 12.70 4.30
N GLN A 122 4.85 11.79 5.27
CA GLN A 122 4.71 12.15 6.68
C GLN A 122 5.83 13.06 7.21
N ARG A 123 7.06 12.91 6.68
CA ARG A 123 8.25 13.64 7.13
C ARG A 123 8.59 14.86 6.27
N VAL A 124 8.16 14.88 5.01
CA VAL A 124 8.61 15.88 4.02
C VAL A 124 7.50 16.60 3.25
N HIS A 125 6.21 16.36 3.54
CA HIS A 125 5.10 16.98 2.81
C HIS A 125 5.17 18.52 2.72
N ASP A 126 5.77 19.19 3.69
CA ASP A 126 5.96 20.64 3.75
C ASP A 126 7.16 21.15 2.92
N LYS A 127 7.97 20.22 2.37
CA LYS A 127 9.20 20.50 1.63
C LYS A 127 9.10 20.10 0.15
N VAL A 128 8.03 19.42 -0.23
CA VAL A 128 7.85 18.89 -1.58
C VAL A 128 6.56 19.37 -2.21
N ASN A 129 6.60 19.55 -3.53
CA ASN A 129 5.40 19.65 -4.34
C ASN A 129 5.09 18.25 -4.85
N PHE A 130 4.27 17.51 -4.09
CA PHE A 130 4.01 16.10 -4.35
C PHE A 130 2.90 15.90 -5.39
N THR A 131 3.16 15.07 -6.40
CA THR A 131 2.19 14.66 -7.42
C THR A 131 2.07 13.14 -7.43
N LEU A 132 0.83 12.63 -7.46
CA LEU A 132 0.55 11.23 -7.75
C LEU A 132 0.05 11.10 -9.19
N SER A 133 0.76 10.35 -10.01
CA SER A 133 0.45 10.12 -11.42
C SER A 133 0.16 8.64 -11.69
N PHE A 134 -0.45 8.36 -12.83
CA PHE A 134 -0.99 7.05 -13.16
C PHE A 134 -0.41 6.49 -14.45
N LEU A 135 -0.11 5.20 -14.41
CA LEU A 135 0.32 4.45 -15.60
C LEU A 135 -0.89 4.06 -16.44
N GLY A 136 -0.64 3.94 -17.75
CA GLY A 136 -1.60 3.51 -18.74
C GLY A 136 -0.99 3.63 -20.13
N THR A 137 -1.80 3.39 -21.15
CA THR A 137 -1.43 3.59 -22.56
C THR A 137 -2.53 4.40 -23.25
N PRO A 138 -2.24 5.56 -23.86
CA PRO A 138 -3.23 6.29 -24.65
C PRO A 138 -3.73 5.40 -25.81
N THR A 139 -5.01 5.46 -26.14
CA THR A 139 -5.55 4.76 -27.31
C THR A 139 -5.68 5.71 -28.50
N ASP A 140 -5.29 5.23 -29.68
CA ASP A 140 -5.25 6.06 -30.90
C ASP A 140 -6.64 6.33 -31.50
N ALA A 141 -7.64 5.50 -31.18
CA ALA A 141 -8.94 5.50 -31.84
C ALA A 141 -9.93 6.52 -31.25
N ASP A 142 -9.96 6.70 -29.93
CA ASP A 142 -11.06 7.39 -29.24
C ASP A 142 -10.59 8.30 -28.11
N ASP A 143 -9.33 8.76 -28.15
CA ASP A 143 -8.81 9.61 -27.09
C ASP A 143 -8.92 8.89 -25.71
N GLY A 144 -8.90 7.56 -25.70
CA GLY A 144 -9.08 6.76 -24.49
C GLY A 144 -7.77 6.50 -23.77
N VAL A 145 -7.86 5.73 -22.69
CA VAL A 145 -6.70 5.17 -21.98
C VAL A 145 -6.95 3.69 -21.74
N ALA A 146 -5.98 2.85 -22.09
CA ALA A 146 -5.93 1.45 -21.73
C ALA A 146 -5.10 1.28 -20.44
N CYS A 147 -5.70 0.61 -19.46
CA CYS A 147 -5.08 0.31 -18.17
C CYS A 147 -4.74 -1.18 -18.06
N LYS A 148 -3.68 -1.52 -17.31
CA LYS A 148 -3.15 -2.90 -17.25
C LYS A 148 -4.15 -3.89 -16.68
N HIS A 149 -4.87 -3.49 -15.63
CA HIS A 149 -5.87 -4.32 -14.96
C HIS A 149 -7.30 -4.01 -15.43
N GLY A 150 -7.46 -3.51 -16.65
CA GLY A 150 -8.76 -3.31 -17.30
C GLY A 150 -9.45 -1.97 -16.95
N PRO A 151 -10.69 -1.78 -17.40
CA PRO A 151 -11.40 -0.50 -17.28
C PRO A 151 -11.69 -0.08 -15.83
N GLU A 152 -11.81 -1.06 -14.92
CA GLU A 152 -11.98 -0.81 -13.49
C GLU A 152 -10.77 -0.06 -12.89
N GLU A 153 -9.55 -0.36 -13.35
CA GLU A 153 -8.36 0.40 -12.94
C GLU A 153 -8.40 1.82 -13.48
N CYS A 154 -8.82 2.01 -14.74
CA CYS A 154 -8.93 3.35 -15.30
C CYS A 154 -9.91 4.21 -14.50
N LEU A 155 -11.06 3.67 -14.12
CA LEU A 155 -12.00 4.38 -13.25
C LEU A 155 -11.42 4.62 -11.85
N GLY A 156 -10.70 3.65 -11.28
CA GLY A 156 -9.96 3.84 -10.03
C GLY A 156 -8.94 4.99 -10.09
N ASN A 157 -8.14 5.04 -11.15
CA ASN A 157 -7.16 6.10 -11.39
C ASN A 157 -7.85 7.47 -11.52
N ILE A 158 -9.00 7.54 -12.21
CA ILE A 158 -9.81 8.77 -12.33
C ILE A 158 -10.33 9.22 -10.96
N ILE A 159 -10.82 8.30 -10.13
CA ILE A 159 -11.32 8.61 -8.79
C ILE A 159 -10.19 9.17 -7.92
N GLU A 160 -9.01 8.55 -7.94
CA GLU A 160 -7.84 9.03 -7.18
C GLU A 160 -7.34 10.40 -7.69
N LEU A 161 -7.32 10.63 -9.01
CA LEU A 161 -7.02 11.95 -9.62
C LEU A 161 -8.05 13.02 -9.19
N CYS A 162 -9.33 12.67 -9.14
CA CYS A 162 -10.39 13.56 -8.66
C CYS A 162 -10.20 13.90 -7.18
N ALA A 163 -9.85 12.92 -6.34
CA ALA A 163 -9.54 13.16 -4.93
C ALA A 163 -8.37 14.13 -4.77
N GLN A 164 -7.26 13.91 -5.49
CA GLN A 164 -6.11 14.82 -5.48
C GLN A 164 -6.48 16.25 -5.93
N ARG A 165 -7.33 16.38 -6.95
CA ARG A 165 -7.77 17.68 -7.47
C ARG A 165 -8.65 18.45 -6.48
N LEU A 166 -9.62 17.77 -5.87
CA LEU A 166 -10.61 18.39 -5.00
C LEU A 166 -10.06 18.63 -3.58
N TYR A 167 -9.16 17.76 -3.14
CA TYR A 167 -8.59 17.75 -1.78
C TYR A 167 -7.06 17.74 -1.87
N PRO A 168 -6.42 18.86 -2.23
CA PRO A 168 -5.00 18.91 -2.56
C PRO A 168 -4.05 18.74 -1.35
N ASP A 169 -4.56 18.65 -0.11
CA ASP A 169 -3.73 18.27 1.05
C ASP A 169 -3.28 16.81 0.89
N PRO A 170 -1.96 16.54 0.79
CA PRO A 170 -1.43 15.18 0.68
C PRO A 170 -1.90 14.24 1.77
N LYS A 171 -2.19 14.73 2.99
CA LYS A 171 -2.69 13.89 4.08
C LYS A 171 -4.06 13.29 3.75
N THR A 172 -4.91 14.07 3.08
CA THR A 172 -6.27 13.66 2.72
C THR A 172 -6.26 12.72 1.52
N PHE A 173 -5.74 13.17 0.37
CA PHE A 173 -5.86 12.36 -0.85
C PHE A 173 -4.96 11.12 -0.83
N LEU A 174 -3.77 11.15 -0.19
CA LEU A 174 -2.95 9.94 -0.05
C LEU A 174 -3.54 8.96 0.96
N GLY A 175 -4.19 9.46 2.01
CA GLY A 175 -4.95 8.62 2.93
C GLY A 175 -6.04 7.86 2.18
N PHE A 176 -6.88 8.59 1.45
CA PHE A 176 -7.93 8.02 0.60
C PHE A 176 -7.38 7.01 -0.42
N THR A 177 -6.31 7.36 -1.12
CA THR A 177 -5.66 6.49 -2.10
C THR A 177 -5.16 5.19 -1.46
N MET A 178 -4.53 5.27 -0.29
CA MET A 178 -4.10 4.10 0.46
C MET A 178 -5.28 3.25 0.93
N CYS A 179 -6.38 3.87 1.38
CA CYS A 179 -7.60 3.15 1.75
C CYS A 179 -8.13 2.32 0.59
N LEU A 180 -8.30 2.92 -0.59
CA LEU A 180 -8.70 2.19 -1.80
C LEU A 180 -7.71 1.08 -2.15
N THR A 181 -6.42 1.39 -2.15
CA THR A 181 -5.37 0.46 -2.58
C THR A 181 -5.20 -0.74 -1.63
N LYS A 182 -5.59 -0.63 -0.35
CA LYS A 182 -5.64 -1.80 0.57
C LYS A 182 -6.55 -2.89 0.02
N GLU A 183 -7.69 -2.48 -0.56
CA GLU A 183 -8.71 -3.34 -1.15
C GLU A 183 -8.70 -3.24 -2.69
N TYR A 184 -7.53 -3.08 -3.31
CA TYR A 184 -7.35 -2.81 -4.75
C TYR A 184 -8.16 -3.70 -5.70
N LYS A 185 -8.48 -4.94 -5.28
CA LYS A 185 -9.31 -5.86 -6.07
C LYS A 185 -10.74 -5.36 -6.25
N LEU A 186 -11.26 -4.67 -5.23
CA LEU A 186 -12.63 -4.16 -5.18
C LEU A 186 -12.78 -2.78 -5.82
N ILE A 187 -11.70 -2.08 -6.18
CA ILE A 187 -11.79 -0.82 -6.93
C ILE A 187 -12.48 -1.07 -8.29
N PRO A 188 -13.49 -0.28 -8.71
CA PRO A 188 -14.03 0.94 -8.12
C PRO A 188 -15.43 0.74 -7.50
N GLN A 189 -15.66 -0.37 -6.80
CA GLN A 189 -16.95 -0.64 -6.16
C GLN A 189 -17.38 0.55 -5.30
N ARG A 190 -18.63 0.99 -5.50
CA ARG A 190 -19.16 2.19 -4.87
C ARG A 190 -19.04 2.18 -3.35
N SER A 191 -19.33 1.03 -2.71
CA SER A 191 -19.25 0.90 -1.25
C SER A 191 -17.83 1.16 -0.73
N LEU A 192 -16.80 0.61 -1.40
CA LEU A 192 -15.40 0.88 -1.03
C LEU A 192 -15.07 2.37 -1.18
N VAL A 193 -15.51 2.99 -2.27
CA VAL A 193 -15.24 4.41 -2.53
C VAL A 193 -15.94 5.30 -1.50
N GLU A 194 -17.19 5.01 -1.15
CA GLU A 194 -17.94 5.73 -0.11
C GLU A 194 -17.30 5.57 1.28
N ASP A 195 -16.92 4.35 1.66
CA ASP A 195 -16.30 4.07 2.95
C ASP A 195 -14.95 4.81 3.08
N CYS A 196 -14.09 4.72 2.05
CA CYS A 196 -12.81 5.42 2.05
C CYS A 196 -12.97 6.94 1.98
N ALA A 197 -13.99 7.44 1.26
CA ALA A 197 -14.27 8.87 1.22
C ALA A 197 -14.69 9.38 2.61
N LEU A 198 -15.55 8.64 3.31
CA LEU A 198 -15.96 8.94 4.67
C LEU A 198 -14.77 8.93 5.66
N GLU A 199 -13.91 7.90 5.60
CA GLU A 199 -12.72 7.77 6.48
C GLU A 199 -11.78 8.97 6.36
N HIS A 200 -11.66 9.56 5.16
CA HIS A 200 -10.73 10.64 4.87
C HIS A 200 -11.40 12.01 4.67
N ALA A 201 -12.67 12.17 5.09
CA ALA A 201 -13.42 13.43 4.98
C ALA A 201 -13.49 14.00 3.54
N ILE A 202 -13.58 13.11 2.55
CA ILE A 202 -13.87 13.42 1.16
C ILE A 202 -15.37 13.35 0.94
N ASP A 203 -15.94 14.37 0.30
CA ASP A 203 -17.34 14.38 -0.09
C ASP A 203 -17.52 13.47 -1.31
N PHE A 204 -18.18 12.34 -1.10
CA PHE A 204 -18.44 11.37 -2.17
C PHE A 204 -19.25 11.97 -3.33
N SER A 205 -20.17 12.90 -3.07
CA SER A 205 -20.96 13.56 -4.11
C SER A 205 -20.08 14.41 -5.01
N GLU A 206 -19.19 15.21 -4.43
CA GLU A 206 -18.22 16.02 -5.20
C GLU A 206 -17.22 15.14 -5.96
N LEU A 207 -16.74 14.06 -5.33
CA LEU A 207 -15.88 13.08 -5.98
C LEU A 207 -16.55 12.43 -7.20
N ASN A 208 -17.79 11.97 -7.03
CA ASN A 208 -18.58 11.37 -8.10
C ASN A 208 -18.86 12.40 -9.22
N LYS A 209 -19.23 13.64 -8.87
CA LYS A 209 -19.41 14.73 -9.84
C LYS A 209 -18.15 14.99 -10.64
N CYS A 210 -16.97 14.96 -10.02
CA CYS A 210 -15.70 15.11 -10.74
C CYS A 210 -15.47 13.95 -11.72
N ALA A 211 -15.67 12.70 -11.28
CA ALA A 211 -15.41 11.53 -12.11
C ALA A 211 -16.38 11.39 -13.28
N THR A 212 -17.63 11.86 -13.13
CA THR A 212 -18.68 11.77 -14.16
C THR A 212 -18.90 13.07 -14.93
N LYS A 213 -18.15 14.13 -14.63
CA LYS A 213 -18.28 15.42 -15.31
C LYS A 213 -18.08 15.26 -16.82
N ASP A 214 -18.92 15.96 -17.59
CA ASP A 214 -18.92 15.94 -19.06
C ASP A 214 -19.05 14.50 -19.60
N ASP A 215 -20.00 13.74 -19.04
CA ASP A 215 -20.22 12.31 -19.30
C ASP A 215 -18.96 11.44 -19.10
N GLY A 216 -18.08 11.85 -18.18
CA GLY A 216 -16.80 11.21 -17.87
C GLY A 216 -15.63 11.68 -18.73
N ALA A 217 -15.85 12.51 -19.75
CA ALA A 217 -14.78 13.04 -20.60
C ALA A 217 -13.75 13.84 -19.81
N PHE A 218 -14.18 14.57 -18.77
CA PHE A 218 -13.28 15.31 -17.88
C PHE A 218 -12.32 14.36 -17.14
N GLY A 219 -12.84 13.28 -16.57
CA GLY A 219 -12.04 12.26 -15.88
C GLY A 219 -11.06 11.56 -16.82
N ILE A 220 -11.53 11.14 -18.00
CA ILE A 220 -10.69 10.53 -19.04
C ILE A 220 -9.57 11.49 -19.49
N GLY A 221 -9.88 12.78 -19.64
CA GLY A 221 -8.90 13.81 -19.98
C GLY A 221 -7.80 13.94 -18.93
N MET A 222 -8.16 13.97 -17.64
CA MET A 222 -7.17 13.98 -16.55
C MET A 222 -6.30 12.71 -16.54
N LEU A 223 -6.91 11.54 -16.75
CA LEU A 223 -6.18 10.29 -16.81
C LEU A 223 -5.21 10.27 -18.00
N ARG A 224 -5.64 10.71 -19.18
CA ARG A 224 -4.80 10.80 -20.39
C ARG A 224 -3.59 11.70 -20.16
N GLU A 225 -3.79 12.85 -19.54
CA GLU A 225 -2.72 13.78 -19.17
C GLU A 225 -1.73 13.16 -18.18
N SER A 226 -2.24 12.47 -17.15
CA SER A 226 -1.40 11.76 -16.18
C SER A 226 -0.56 10.64 -16.83
N VAL A 227 -1.16 9.89 -17.76
CA VAL A 227 -0.47 8.84 -18.52
C VAL A 227 0.59 9.40 -19.46
N ARG A 228 0.31 10.50 -20.16
CA ARG A 228 1.30 11.19 -21.03
C ARG A 228 2.49 11.67 -20.22
N ARG A 229 2.26 12.36 -19.10
CA ARG A 229 3.32 12.78 -18.16
C ARG A 229 4.19 11.61 -17.71
N THR A 230 3.56 10.50 -17.31
CA THR A 230 4.27 9.28 -16.90
C THR A 230 5.14 8.71 -18.03
N SER A 231 4.67 8.75 -19.28
CA SER A 231 5.43 8.32 -20.44
C SER A 231 6.64 9.23 -20.70
N GLU A 232 6.47 10.56 -20.62
CA GLU A 232 7.53 11.54 -20.85
C GLU A 232 8.69 11.38 -19.86
N VAL A 233 8.39 11.24 -18.56
CA VAL A 233 9.42 11.04 -17.53
C VAL A 233 10.20 9.74 -17.74
N ARG A 234 9.54 8.66 -18.18
CA ARG A 234 10.20 7.39 -18.51
C ARG A 234 11.17 7.53 -19.68
N HIS A 235 10.86 8.35 -20.67
CA HIS A 235 11.71 8.55 -21.85
C HIS A 235 12.84 9.55 -21.61
N ALA A 236 12.69 10.50 -20.68
CA ALA A 236 13.75 11.44 -20.31
C ALA A 236 14.92 10.82 -19.52
N GLN A 237 14.79 9.57 -19.08
CA GLN A 237 15.82 8.83 -18.31
C GLN A 237 16.71 7.93 -19.19
N HIS A 238 16.49 7.92 -20.51
CA HIS A 238 17.29 7.19 -21.50
C HIS A 238 17.87 8.17 -22.53
#